data_AF-A0AAW5ZK10-F1
#
_entry.id   AF-A0AAW5ZK10-F1
#
_cell.length_a   1.000
_cell.length_b   1.000
_cell.length_c   1.000
_cell.angle_alpha   90.00
_cell.angle_beta   90.00
_cell.angle_gamma   90.00
#
_symmetry.space_group_name_H-M   'P 1'
#
loop_
_entity.id
_entity.type
_entity.pdbx_description
1 polymer ?
#
loop_
_entity_poly.entity_id
_entity_poly.type
_entity_poly.pdbx_seq_one_letter_code
_entity_poly.pdbx_strand_id
1 'polypeptide(L)'
;MTTASDNAMDLQARPLVVSRTFPVARAWVFEAWTSAEHIRRWFCPAGFTVPEAEIDFRVGGVFNVCMRSPEGQDYWTRGHYTEIVPDSRLVIEMSAVDEQGKPLFHAHTVAIFADAESGTRLEVTQCYTVLVPAAEAMLQGALKGWEQTLDRLAREAARMPGAVPAGHSVVHASFTVERTYPASRARVFKALTDPAAKAKWFAGGSGYTVLAREMDVRPGGRELVKGQWESGVVSTFEAVYHDVVPDERIVYAYTMHLDARKISVSLATLELKPSGTGTRLVMTEQGAFLDGYDDAGSRERGTQFLLDALGRSLQD
;
A
#
# COMPACT_ATOMS: atom_id res chain seq x y z
N MET A 1 -14.24 -9.11 58.60
CA MET A 1 -15.11 -8.45 57.61
C MET A 1 -14.39 -8.52 56.28
N THR A 2 -14.97 -9.30 55.39
CA THR A 2 -14.48 -9.65 54.05
C THR A 2 -14.69 -8.48 53.11
N THR A 3 -13.65 -8.01 52.42
CA THR A 3 -13.82 -7.18 51.21
C THR A 3 -13.37 -8.01 50.03
N ALA A 4 -14.36 -8.40 49.24
CA ALA A 4 -14.20 -9.15 48.01
C ALA A 4 -13.32 -8.36 47.03
N SER A 5 -12.29 -9.03 46.52
CA SER A 5 -11.58 -8.64 45.32
C SER A 5 -12.52 -8.84 44.14
N ASP A 6 -12.87 -7.75 43.45
CA ASP A 6 -13.59 -7.78 42.17
C ASP A 6 -12.72 -8.52 41.14
N ASN A 7 -13.00 -9.80 40.96
CA ASN A 7 -12.53 -10.56 39.80
C ASN A 7 -13.39 -10.15 38.60
N ALA A 8 -12.96 -9.13 37.87
CA ALA A 8 -13.40 -8.95 36.50
C ALA A 8 -12.90 -10.16 35.70
N MET A 9 -13.80 -11.08 35.42
CA MET A 9 -13.53 -12.28 34.62
C MET A 9 -13.29 -11.81 33.18
N ASP A 10 -12.04 -11.75 32.75
CA ASP A 10 -11.63 -11.43 31.37
C ASP A 10 -12.06 -12.58 30.45
N LEU A 11 -13.33 -12.54 30.02
CA LEU A 11 -13.90 -13.49 29.07
C LEU A 11 -13.37 -13.16 27.68
N GLN A 12 -12.22 -13.74 27.32
CA GLN A 12 -11.78 -13.76 25.92
C GLN A 12 -12.76 -14.60 25.10
N ALA A 13 -13.64 -13.92 24.36
CA ALA A 13 -14.46 -14.58 23.37
C ALA A 13 -13.55 -15.19 22.29
N ARG A 14 -13.95 -16.34 21.71
CA ARG A 14 -13.22 -16.93 20.57
C ARG A 14 -13.05 -15.87 19.48
N PRO A 15 -11.86 -15.76 18.86
CA PRO A 15 -11.61 -14.76 17.85
C PRO A 15 -12.57 -14.98 16.68
N LEU A 16 -13.23 -13.91 16.25
CA LEU A 16 -13.96 -13.87 15.00
C LEU A 16 -12.92 -13.78 13.89
N VAL A 17 -12.96 -14.71 12.94
CA VAL A 17 -12.11 -14.67 11.75
C VAL A 17 -13.02 -14.73 10.53
N VAL A 18 -12.89 -13.74 9.65
CA VAL A 18 -13.60 -13.68 8.37
C VAL A 18 -12.58 -13.42 7.26
N SER A 19 -12.71 -14.15 6.14
CA SER A 19 -11.82 -13.98 5.00
C SER A 19 -12.63 -13.85 3.72
N ARG A 20 -12.20 -12.96 2.82
CA ARG A 20 -12.84 -12.73 1.53
C ARG A 20 -11.83 -12.33 0.47
N THR A 21 -12.05 -12.81 -0.74
CA THR A 21 -11.31 -12.38 -1.94
C THR A 21 -12.08 -11.29 -2.68
N PHE A 22 -11.36 -10.26 -3.09
CA PHE A 22 -11.85 -9.09 -3.81
C PHE A 22 -11.17 -9.04 -5.18
N PRO A 23 -11.92 -8.89 -6.30
CA PRO A 23 -11.36 -8.86 -7.65
C PRO A 23 -10.75 -7.48 -8.00
N VAL A 24 -10.02 -6.89 -7.05
CA VAL A 24 -9.36 -5.59 -7.20
C VAL A 24 -7.98 -5.62 -6.53
N ALA A 25 -7.12 -4.69 -6.93
CA ALA A 25 -5.78 -4.55 -6.34
C ALA A 25 -5.86 -4.23 -4.85
N ARG A 26 -4.82 -4.64 -4.13
CA ARG A 26 -4.70 -4.55 -2.68
C ARG A 26 -4.86 -3.14 -2.15
N ALA A 27 -4.27 -2.19 -2.86
CA ALA A 27 -4.38 -0.76 -2.60
C ALA A 27 -5.84 -0.28 -2.51
N TRP A 28 -6.77 -0.82 -3.31
CA TRP A 28 -8.17 -0.40 -3.25
C TRP A 28 -8.95 -0.98 -2.09
N VAL A 29 -8.62 -2.22 -1.69
CA VAL A 29 -9.22 -2.79 -0.47
C VAL A 29 -8.67 -2.06 0.76
N PHE A 30 -7.40 -1.66 0.74
CA PHE A 30 -6.74 -0.91 1.81
C PHE A 30 -7.23 0.53 1.91
N GLU A 31 -7.33 1.25 0.77
CA GLU A 31 -7.81 2.63 0.69
C GLU A 31 -9.22 2.82 1.28
N ALA A 32 -10.06 1.78 1.22
CA ALA A 32 -11.38 1.82 1.83
C ALA A 32 -11.34 2.12 3.36
N TRP A 33 -10.21 1.88 4.01
CA TRP A 33 -10.02 2.06 5.46
C TRP A 33 -9.41 3.41 5.85
N THR A 34 -9.00 4.24 4.88
CA THR A 34 -8.11 5.39 5.13
C THR A 34 -8.85 6.71 5.31
N SER A 35 -10.13 6.77 4.92
CA SER A 35 -10.90 8.02 4.97
C SER A 35 -12.30 7.83 5.54
N ALA A 36 -12.80 8.89 6.18
CA ALA A 36 -14.17 8.93 6.68
C ALA A 36 -15.19 8.77 5.54
N GLU A 37 -14.87 9.25 4.32
CA GLU A 37 -15.74 9.10 3.16
C GLU A 37 -15.93 7.62 2.79
N HIS A 38 -14.84 6.85 2.73
CA HIS A 38 -14.92 5.43 2.40
C HIS A 38 -15.58 4.63 3.52
N ILE A 39 -15.16 4.83 4.76
CA ILE A 39 -15.74 4.15 5.94
C ILE A 39 -17.26 4.32 5.98
N ARG A 40 -17.79 5.51 5.68
CA ARG A 40 -19.24 5.76 5.67
C ARG A 40 -20.02 4.89 4.67
N ARG A 41 -19.37 4.42 3.61
CA ARG A 41 -20.01 3.68 2.52
C ARG A 41 -20.12 2.19 2.84
N TRP A 42 -19.18 1.64 3.61
CA TRP A 42 -19.07 0.19 3.78
C TRP A 42 -19.02 -0.34 5.21
N PHE A 43 -18.61 0.44 6.22
CA PHE A 43 -18.36 -0.05 7.60
C PHE A 43 -19.65 -0.22 8.41
N CYS A 44 -20.63 -0.94 7.88
CA CYS A 44 -21.81 -1.40 8.62
C CYS A 44 -22.53 -2.54 7.89
N PRO A 45 -23.30 -3.38 8.60
CA PRO A 45 -24.03 -4.48 7.98
C PRO A 45 -25.16 -3.98 7.05
N ALA A 46 -25.81 -4.92 6.35
CA ALA A 46 -26.93 -4.59 5.47
C ALA A 46 -28.11 -4.00 6.29
N GLY A 47 -28.77 -2.99 5.73
CA GLY A 47 -29.85 -2.26 6.42
C GLY A 47 -29.39 -1.12 7.33
N PHE A 48 -28.12 -1.10 7.74
CA PHE A 48 -27.56 -0.01 8.54
C PHE A 48 -26.95 1.09 7.67
N THR A 49 -26.79 2.27 8.25
CA THR A 49 -26.06 3.40 7.66
C THR A 49 -24.92 3.84 8.58
N VAL A 50 -23.98 4.62 8.05
CA VAL A 50 -22.93 5.26 8.85
C VAL A 50 -23.10 6.78 8.71
N PRO A 51 -23.96 7.40 9.53
CA PRO A 51 -24.21 8.84 9.45
C PRO A 51 -22.97 9.67 9.81
N GLU A 52 -22.15 9.18 10.74
CA GLU A 52 -20.98 9.87 11.25
C GLU A 52 -19.76 8.95 11.26
N ALA A 53 -18.66 9.49 10.74
CA ALA A 53 -17.34 8.88 10.85
C ALA A 53 -16.30 10.00 10.94
N GLU A 54 -15.32 9.80 11.81
CA GLU A 54 -14.13 10.63 12.00
C GLU A 54 -12.92 9.71 11.95
N ILE A 55 -12.05 9.96 10.98
CA ILE A 55 -10.91 9.11 10.65
C ILE A 55 -9.68 10.01 10.50
N ASP A 56 -8.64 9.73 11.28
CA ASP A 56 -7.30 10.30 11.13
C ASP A 56 -6.34 9.14 10.84
N PHE A 57 -6.03 8.93 9.56
CA PHE A 57 -5.32 7.73 9.11
C PHE A 57 -3.80 7.86 9.29
N ARG A 58 -3.36 7.60 10.52
CA ARG A 58 -1.97 7.45 10.94
C ARG A 58 -1.93 6.62 12.21
N VAL A 59 -0.78 6.07 12.56
CA VAL A 59 -0.62 5.39 13.86
C VAL A 59 -0.92 6.37 15.00
N GLY A 60 -1.79 5.95 15.92
CA GLY A 60 -2.34 6.76 17.00
C GLY A 60 -3.47 7.72 16.58
N GLY A 61 -3.85 7.75 15.30
CA GLY A 61 -4.95 8.55 14.80
C GLY A 61 -6.31 7.90 15.06
N VAL A 62 -7.35 8.73 15.14
CA VAL A 62 -8.70 8.35 15.57
C VAL A 62 -9.42 7.47 14.53
N PHE A 63 -10.19 6.51 15.04
CA PHE A 63 -11.17 5.70 14.31
C PHE A 63 -12.52 5.72 15.06
N ASN A 64 -13.34 6.73 14.80
CA ASN A 64 -14.67 6.88 15.40
C ASN A 64 -15.74 6.68 14.33
N VAL A 65 -16.66 5.76 14.57
CA VAL A 65 -17.74 5.41 13.63
C VAL A 65 -19.05 5.24 14.38
N CYS A 66 -20.09 5.94 13.90
CA CYS A 66 -21.47 5.75 14.33
C CYS A 66 -22.20 4.93 13.28
N MET A 67 -22.73 3.78 13.67
CA MET A 67 -23.66 3.01 12.84
C MET A 67 -25.08 3.27 13.30
N ARG A 68 -26.01 3.48 12.35
CA ARG A 68 -27.44 3.68 12.64
C ARG A 68 -28.26 2.54 12.07
N SER A 69 -29.12 1.94 12.91
CA SER A 69 -30.05 0.87 12.50
C SER A 69 -31.21 1.41 11.66
N PRO A 70 -31.97 0.52 10.98
CA PRO A 70 -33.21 0.90 10.28
C PRO A 70 -34.24 1.61 11.17
N GLU A 71 -34.27 1.25 12.46
CA GLU A 71 -35.16 1.83 13.48
C GLU A 71 -34.66 3.18 14.01
N GLY A 72 -33.49 3.63 13.59
CA GLY A 72 -32.90 4.91 13.96
C GLY A 72 -32.02 4.88 15.22
N GLN A 73 -31.74 3.70 15.78
CA GLN A 73 -30.83 3.56 16.93
C GLN A 73 -29.38 3.72 16.50
N ASP A 74 -28.61 4.52 17.25
CA ASP A 74 -27.19 4.74 17.03
C ASP A 74 -26.32 3.80 17.88
N TYR A 75 -25.24 3.31 17.26
CA TYR A 75 -24.25 2.42 17.84
C TYR A 75 -22.87 2.99 17.56
N TRP A 76 -22.20 3.45 18.61
CA TRP A 76 -20.88 4.08 18.49
C TRP A 76 -19.77 3.07 18.72
N THR A 77 -18.78 3.12 17.84
CA THR A 77 -17.48 2.50 18.00
C THR A 77 -16.42 3.59 18.01
N ARG A 78 -15.55 3.59 19.03
CA ARG A 78 -14.50 4.59 19.21
C ARG A 78 -13.15 3.93 19.42
N GLY A 79 -12.13 4.38 18.70
CA GLY A 79 -10.85 3.71 18.66
C GLY A 79 -9.74 4.51 18.01
N HIS A 80 -8.62 3.83 17.75
CA HIS A 80 -7.47 4.39 17.04
C HIS A 80 -6.68 3.30 16.32
N TYR A 81 -5.98 3.69 15.25
CA TYR A 81 -5.05 2.80 14.57
C TYR A 81 -3.81 2.59 15.43
N THR A 82 -3.41 1.34 15.65
CA THR A 82 -2.19 0.99 16.40
C THR A 82 -1.06 0.53 15.49
N GLU A 83 -1.38 0.04 14.30
CA GLU A 83 -0.40 -0.40 13.30
C GLU A 83 -0.94 -0.12 11.90
N ILE A 84 -0.10 0.44 11.03
CA ILE A 84 -0.40 0.67 9.62
C ILE A 84 0.83 0.25 8.81
N VAL A 85 0.68 -0.83 8.05
CA VAL A 85 1.64 -1.25 7.04
C VAL A 85 0.91 -1.13 5.69
N PRO A 86 1.28 -0.13 4.85
CA PRO A 86 0.61 0.13 3.58
C PRO A 86 0.34 -1.14 2.78
N ASP A 87 -0.91 -1.26 2.33
CA ASP A 87 -1.46 -2.36 1.55
C ASP A 87 -1.29 -3.75 2.17
N SER A 88 -0.83 -3.91 3.40
CA SER A 88 -0.42 -5.23 3.91
C SER A 88 -1.09 -5.58 5.22
N ARG A 89 -1.15 -4.62 6.16
CA ARG A 89 -1.65 -4.87 7.50
C ARG A 89 -2.18 -3.60 8.15
N LEU A 90 -3.27 -3.75 8.87
CA LEU A 90 -3.90 -2.67 9.62
C LEU A 90 -4.41 -3.22 10.95
N VAL A 91 -4.08 -2.53 12.05
CA VAL A 91 -4.55 -2.89 13.38
C VAL A 91 -5.28 -1.70 13.99
N ILE A 92 -6.48 -1.96 14.51
CA ILE A 92 -7.31 -0.96 15.20
C ILE A 92 -7.69 -1.51 16.56
N GLU A 93 -7.44 -0.71 17.59
CA GLU A 93 -8.01 -0.90 18.91
C GLU A 93 -9.28 -0.06 19.02
N MET A 94 -10.42 -0.69 19.26
CA MET A 94 -11.70 0.02 19.33
C MET A 94 -12.59 -0.50 20.46
N SER A 95 -13.52 0.34 20.90
CA SER A 95 -14.54 0.01 21.90
C SER A 95 -15.92 0.35 21.36
N ALA A 96 -16.85 -0.59 21.47
CA ALA A 96 -18.26 -0.24 21.37
C ALA A 96 -18.69 0.46 22.66
N VAL A 97 -19.41 1.56 22.55
CA VAL A 97 -19.82 2.37 23.71
C VAL A 97 -21.33 2.56 23.76
N ASP A 98 -21.87 2.76 24.96
CA ASP A 98 -23.26 3.18 25.14
C ASP A 98 -23.48 4.67 24.85
N GLU A 99 -24.71 5.15 25.03
CA GLU A 99 -25.10 6.56 24.81
C GLU A 99 -24.33 7.55 25.70
N GLN A 100 -23.77 7.09 26.81
CA GLN A 100 -22.98 7.89 27.76
C GLN A 100 -21.48 7.81 27.44
N GLY A 101 -21.09 7.06 26.41
CA GLY A 101 -19.70 6.84 26.02
C GLY A 101 -18.98 5.78 26.85
N LYS A 102 -19.69 5.01 27.68
CA LYS A 102 -19.09 3.95 28.49
C LYS A 102 -18.83 2.71 27.63
N PRO A 103 -17.61 2.13 27.68
CA PRO A 103 -17.29 0.91 26.95
C PRO A 103 -18.17 -0.28 27.34
N LEU A 104 -18.75 -0.93 26.34
CA LEU A 104 -19.51 -2.18 26.45
C LEU A 104 -18.61 -3.39 26.23
N PHE A 105 -17.72 -3.31 25.24
CA PHE A 105 -16.67 -4.28 24.96
C PHE A 105 -15.54 -3.61 24.16
N HIS A 106 -14.35 -4.18 24.28
CA HIS A 106 -13.21 -3.85 23.43
C HIS A 106 -13.11 -4.85 22.27
N ALA A 107 -12.68 -4.37 21.12
CA ALA A 107 -12.37 -5.18 19.95
C ALA A 107 -10.98 -4.84 19.43
N HIS A 108 -10.08 -5.82 19.48
CA HIS A 108 -8.79 -5.77 18.80
C HIS A 108 -8.98 -6.29 17.38
N THR A 109 -8.90 -5.39 16.39
CA THR A 109 -9.16 -5.71 14.98
C THR A 109 -7.86 -5.75 14.19
N VAL A 110 -7.57 -6.89 13.57
CA VAL A 110 -6.44 -7.08 12.68
C VAL A 110 -6.95 -7.37 11.28
N ALA A 111 -6.60 -6.54 10.31
CA ALA A 111 -6.84 -6.75 8.89
C ALA A 111 -5.52 -7.08 8.18
N ILE A 112 -5.46 -8.22 7.51
CA ILE A 112 -4.31 -8.67 6.71
C ILE A 112 -4.73 -8.70 5.24
N PHE A 113 -3.92 -8.05 4.41
CA PHE A 113 -4.15 -7.91 2.98
C PHE A 113 -3.05 -8.66 2.24
N ALA A 114 -3.43 -9.69 1.48
CA ALA A 114 -2.52 -10.53 0.72
C ALA A 114 -2.97 -10.63 -0.73
N ASP A 115 -2.03 -10.87 -1.64
CA ASP A 115 -2.36 -11.19 -3.02
C ASP A 115 -3.12 -12.53 -3.09
N ALA A 116 -4.06 -12.63 -4.03
CA ALA A 116 -4.77 -13.85 -4.39
C ALA A 116 -4.67 -14.06 -5.90
N GLU A 117 -4.95 -15.28 -6.38
CA GLU A 117 -4.92 -15.62 -7.81
C GLU A 117 -5.73 -14.63 -8.68
N SER A 118 -6.79 -14.04 -8.15
CA SER A 118 -7.63 -13.05 -8.83
C SER A 118 -7.94 -11.85 -7.95
N GLY A 119 -6.90 -11.12 -7.53
CA GLY A 119 -7.02 -9.84 -6.81
C GLY A 119 -6.45 -9.92 -5.40
N THR A 120 -7.25 -9.55 -4.40
CA THR A 120 -6.79 -9.40 -3.02
C THR A 120 -7.57 -10.30 -2.08
N ARG A 121 -6.87 -11.07 -1.24
CA ARG A 121 -7.45 -11.73 -0.08
C ARG A 121 -7.31 -10.82 1.13
N LEU A 122 -8.43 -10.43 1.72
CA LEU A 122 -8.50 -9.79 3.03
C LEU A 122 -8.89 -10.84 4.06
N GLU A 123 -8.17 -10.87 5.18
CA GLU A 123 -8.53 -11.60 6.38
C GLU A 123 -8.68 -10.61 7.53
N VAL A 124 -9.85 -10.58 8.16
CA VAL A 124 -10.11 -9.77 9.35
C VAL A 124 -10.26 -10.71 10.53
N THR A 125 -9.43 -10.49 11.55
CA THR A 125 -9.51 -11.15 12.85
C THR A 125 -9.94 -10.12 13.89
N GLN A 126 -10.97 -10.43 14.67
CA GLN A 126 -11.38 -9.65 15.83
C GLN A 126 -11.35 -10.47 17.11
N CYS A 127 -10.60 -10.00 18.09
CA CYS A 127 -10.62 -10.50 19.45
C CYS A 127 -11.41 -9.54 20.34
N TYR A 128 -12.30 -10.06 21.17
CA TYR A 128 -13.16 -9.24 22.02
C TYR A 128 -12.87 -9.44 23.50
N THR A 129 -12.88 -8.34 24.25
CA THR A 129 -12.94 -8.33 25.70
C THR A 129 -14.29 -7.73 26.12
N VAL A 130 -15.17 -8.57 26.66
CA VAL A 130 -16.52 -8.17 27.08
C VAL A 130 -16.46 -7.53 28.46
N LEU A 131 -17.01 -6.31 28.58
CA LEU A 131 -17.00 -5.57 29.85
C LEU A 131 -18.35 -5.59 30.55
N VAL A 132 -19.43 -5.82 29.80
CA VAL A 132 -20.79 -5.93 30.34
C VAL A 132 -21.50 -7.18 29.78
N PRO A 133 -22.20 -7.97 30.60
CA PRO A 133 -22.86 -9.20 30.13
C PRO A 133 -23.85 -8.99 28.99
N ALA A 134 -24.55 -7.85 28.96
CA ALA A 134 -25.51 -7.52 27.91
C ALA A 134 -24.86 -7.41 26.51
N ALA A 135 -23.56 -7.16 26.43
CA ALA A 135 -22.84 -7.06 25.16
C ALA A 135 -22.56 -8.42 24.51
N GLU A 136 -22.64 -9.54 25.25
CA GLU A 136 -22.44 -10.88 24.68
C GLU A 136 -23.44 -11.19 23.56
N ALA A 137 -24.69 -10.74 23.72
CA ALA A 137 -25.73 -10.91 22.70
C ALA A 137 -25.40 -10.13 21.41
N MET A 138 -24.70 -9.00 21.51
CA MET A 138 -24.26 -8.22 20.35
C MET A 138 -23.20 -8.97 19.53
N LEU A 139 -22.36 -9.78 20.19
CA LEU A 139 -21.30 -10.55 19.53
C LEU A 139 -21.82 -11.80 18.80
N GLN A 140 -22.97 -12.35 19.20
CA GLN A 140 -23.56 -13.53 18.54
C GLN A 140 -23.89 -13.30 17.06
N GLY A 141 -24.19 -12.04 16.68
CA GLY A 141 -24.45 -11.65 15.29
C GLY A 141 -23.23 -11.13 14.53
N ALA A 142 -22.07 -11.01 15.18
CA ALA A 142 -20.93 -10.28 14.64
C ALA A 142 -20.38 -10.90 13.35
N LEU A 143 -20.29 -12.23 13.26
CA LEU A 143 -19.77 -12.91 12.06
C LEU A 143 -20.63 -12.62 10.83
N LYS A 144 -21.95 -12.81 10.96
CA LYS A 144 -22.90 -12.51 9.88
C LYS A 144 -22.92 -11.02 9.54
N GLY A 145 -22.77 -10.15 10.54
CA GLY A 145 -22.61 -8.71 10.34
C GLY A 145 -21.37 -8.41 9.49
N TRP A 146 -20.24 -9.02 9.81
CA TRP A 146 -18.99 -8.88 9.05
C TRP A 146 -19.11 -9.36 7.62
N GLU A 147 -19.73 -10.51 7.36
CA GLU A 147 -19.94 -11.02 5.99
C GLU A 147 -20.67 -9.98 5.13
N GLN A 148 -21.72 -9.36 5.68
CA GLN A 148 -22.49 -8.30 5.01
C GLN A 148 -21.72 -6.99 4.87
N THR A 149 -20.97 -6.60 5.90
CA THR A 149 -20.06 -5.45 5.86
C THR A 149 -19.03 -5.61 4.75
N LEU A 150 -18.46 -6.82 4.59
CA LEU A 150 -17.51 -7.13 3.52
C LEU A 150 -18.17 -7.14 2.13
N ASP A 151 -19.48 -7.39 1.98
CA ASP A 151 -20.18 -7.20 0.71
C ASP A 151 -20.16 -5.74 0.27
N ARG A 152 -20.34 -4.83 1.23
CA ARG A 152 -20.29 -3.39 0.96
C ARG A 152 -18.86 -2.94 0.70
N LEU A 153 -17.88 -3.48 1.41
CA LEU A 153 -16.48 -3.24 1.14
C LEU A 153 -16.16 -3.65 -0.30
N ALA A 154 -16.68 -4.77 -0.78
CA ALA A 154 -16.45 -5.21 -2.15
C ALA A 154 -17.01 -4.23 -3.18
N ARG A 155 -18.19 -3.67 -2.93
CA ARG A 155 -18.78 -2.63 -3.80
C ARG A 155 -17.98 -1.34 -3.77
N GLU A 156 -17.54 -0.90 -2.59
CA GLU A 156 -16.75 0.32 -2.46
C GLU A 156 -15.36 0.14 -3.09
N ALA A 157 -14.70 -0.96 -2.80
CA ALA A 157 -13.41 -1.33 -3.38
C ALA A 157 -13.47 -1.54 -4.90
N ALA A 158 -14.61 -1.98 -5.46
CA ALA A 158 -14.82 -2.08 -6.91
C ALA A 158 -15.22 -0.73 -7.55
N ARG A 159 -15.75 0.23 -6.78
CA ARG A 159 -16.08 1.58 -7.25
C ARG A 159 -14.83 2.45 -7.40
N MET A 160 -13.83 2.21 -6.56
CA MET A 160 -12.57 2.96 -6.54
C MET A 160 -11.68 2.77 -7.79
N PRO A 161 -11.53 1.56 -8.39
CA PRO A 161 -10.96 1.39 -9.73
C PRO A 161 -11.93 1.93 -10.78
N GLY A 162 -11.95 3.26 -10.93
CA GLY A 162 -12.88 4.01 -11.77
C GLY A 162 -13.15 5.42 -11.26
N ALA A 163 -13.01 5.65 -9.95
CA ALA A 163 -12.97 6.99 -9.36
C ALA A 163 -11.54 7.52 -9.38
N VAL A 164 -11.36 8.73 -9.91
CA VAL A 164 -10.17 9.54 -9.69
C VAL A 164 -10.13 9.88 -8.19
N PRO A 165 -8.97 9.81 -7.49
CA PRO A 165 -8.84 10.28 -6.12
C PRO A 165 -9.42 11.69 -6.02
N ALA A 166 -10.24 11.97 -5.02
CA ALA A 166 -11.02 13.21 -4.92
C ALA A 166 -10.16 14.48 -4.65
N GLY A 167 -8.85 14.41 -4.83
CA GLY A 167 -7.94 15.54 -4.86
C GLY A 167 -6.71 15.20 -5.69
N HIS A 168 -6.20 16.19 -6.42
CA HIS A 168 -4.86 16.14 -6.97
C HIS A 168 -3.88 16.33 -5.81
N SER A 169 -3.19 15.27 -5.41
CA SER A 169 -2.20 15.32 -4.33
C SER A 169 -0.80 15.07 -4.89
N VAL A 170 0.18 15.67 -4.23
CA VAL A 170 1.58 15.45 -4.56
C VAL A 170 2.38 15.31 -3.27
N VAL A 171 3.15 14.23 -3.20
CA VAL A 171 4.17 14.04 -2.16
C VAL A 171 5.52 14.16 -2.84
N HIS A 172 6.37 15.06 -2.34
CA HIS A 172 7.74 15.16 -2.78
C HIS A 172 8.65 14.37 -1.85
N ALA A 173 9.60 13.64 -2.40
CA ALA A 173 10.64 12.99 -1.62
C ALA A 173 11.96 12.89 -2.37
N SER A 174 13.02 12.63 -1.62
CA SER A 174 14.34 12.32 -2.16
C SER A 174 14.99 11.22 -1.36
N PHE A 175 15.66 10.30 -2.04
CA PHE A 175 16.41 9.21 -1.42
C PHE A 175 17.67 8.91 -2.24
N THR A 176 18.63 8.23 -1.62
CA THR A 176 19.88 7.80 -2.25
C THR A 176 20.12 6.33 -1.96
N VAL A 177 20.33 5.54 -3.01
CA VAL A 177 20.74 4.14 -2.92
C VAL A 177 22.16 3.99 -3.43
N GLU A 178 22.97 3.26 -2.67
CA GLU A 178 24.35 2.96 -3.05
C GLU A 178 24.58 1.45 -3.22
N ARG A 179 25.42 1.09 -4.19
CA ARG A 179 25.91 -0.28 -4.39
C ARG A 179 27.36 -0.27 -4.82
N THR A 180 28.13 -1.25 -4.35
CA THR A 180 29.48 -1.51 -4.84
C THR A 180 29.49 -2.80 -5.63
N TYR A 181 29.91 -2.73 -6.89
CA TYR A 181 30.00 -3.87 -7.79
C TYR A 181 31.47 -4.24 -8.05
N PRO A 182 31.82 -5.54 -8.07
CA PRO A 182 33.14 -6.02 -8.45
C PRO A 182 33.31 -6.02 -9.99
N ALA A 183 33.01 -4.88 -10.62
CA ALA A 183 33.07 -4.67 -12.06
C ALA A 183 33.65 -3.29 -12.38
N SER A 184 34.33 -3.16 -13.52
CA SER A 184 34.88 -1.88 -13.96
C SER A 184 33.78 -0.86 -14.25
N ARG A 185 34.09 0.44 -14.13
CA ARG A 185 33.13 1.52 -14.40
C ARG A 185 32.55 1.40 -15.81
N ALA A 186 33.38 1.10 -16.81
CA ALA A 186 32.94 0.84 -18.18
C ALA A 186 31.93 -0.30 -18.31
N ARG A 187 32.10 -1.38 -17.53
CA ARG A 187 31.17 -2.51 -17.53
C ARG A 187 29.84 -2.15 -16.88
N VAL A 188 29.86 -1.43 -15.75
CA VAL A 188 28.63 -0.94 -15.09
C VAL A 188 27.91 0.07 -15.97
N PHE A 189 28.64 1.01 -16.57
CA PHE A 189 28.09 2.00 -17.49
C PHE A 189 27.45 1.33 -18.70
N LYS A 190 28.12 0.34 -19.32
CA LYS A 190 27.51 -0.47 -20.39
C LYS A 190 26.23 -1.15 -19.93
N ALA A 191 26.19 -1.76 -18.75
CA ALA A 191 24.98 -2.39 -18.23
C ALA A 191 23.81 -1.41 -17.99
N LEU A 192 24.11 -0.12 -17.79
CA LEU A 192 23.12 0.95 -17.63
C LEU A 192 22.69 1.58 -18.97
N THR A 193 23.46 1.41 -20.04
CA THR A 193 23.30 2.19 -21.29
C THR A 193 23.13 1.35 -22.57
N ASP A 194 23.52 0.08 -22.54
CA ASP A 194 23.30 -0.85 -23.63
C ASP A 194 21.91 -1.51 -23.52
N PRO A 195 21.06 -1.47 -24.56
CA PRO A 195 19.70 -1.97 -24.48
C PRO A 195 19.62 -3.46 -24.10
N ALA A 196 20.52 -4.29 -24.63
CA ALA A 196 20.52 -5.73 -24.39
C ALA A 196 21.02 -6.04 -22.97
N ALA A 197 22.07 -5.34 -22.51
CA ALA A 197 22.56 -5.49 -21.15
C ALA A 197 21.53 -5.02 -20.11
N LYS A 198 20.87 -3.87 -20.35
CA LYS A 198 19.84 -3.34 -19.44
C LYS A 198 18.59 -4.22 -19.38
N ALA A 199 18.21 -4.86 -20.49
CA ALA A 199 17.10 -5.80 -20.53
C ALA A 199 17.29 -7.01 -19.59
N LYS A 200 18.53 -7.37 -19.22
CA LYS A 200 18.80 -8.47 -18.29
C LYS A 200 18.35 -8.18 -16.84
N TRP A 201 18.24 -6.92 -16.44
CA TRP A 201 17.94 -6.55 -15.04
C TRP A 201 16.79 -5.56 -14.87
N PHE A 202 16.41 -4.83 -15.92
CA PHE A 202 15.34 -3.83 -15.90
C PHE A 202 14.13 -4.31 -16.73
N ALA A 203 13.49 -5.40 -16.31
CA ALA A 203 12.43 -6.07 -17.11
C ALA A 203 11.22 -6.55 -16.28
N GLY A 204 10.91 -5.94 -15.13
CA GLY A 204 9.69 -6.22 -14.35
C GLY A 204 9.63 -7.57 -13.63
N GLY A 205 10.41 -8.57 -14.05
CA GLY A 205 10.52 -9.88 -13.37
C GLY A 205 9.43 -10.88 -13.78
N SER A 206 9.17 -11.87 -12.93
CA SER A 206 8.15 -12.89 -13.17
C SER A 206 6.76 -12.28 -13.26
N GLY A 207 5.94 -12.75 -14.20
CA GLY A 207 4.59 -12.23 -14.43
C GLY A 207 4.54 -10.86 -15.12
N TYR A 208 5.66 -10.40 -15.69
CA TYR A 208 5.74 -9.18 -16.50
C TYR A 208 6.08 -9.50 -17.95
N THR A 209 5.21 -9.10 -18.87
CA THR A 209 5.43 -9.22 -20.32
C THR A 209 5.82 -7.86 -20.90
N VAL A 210 7.02 -7.76 -21.47
CA VAL A 210 7.46 -6.53 -22.15
C VAL A 210 6.69 -6.37 -23.47
N LEU A 211 6.02 -5.22 -23.63
CA LEU A 211 5.26 -4.86 -24.82
C LEU A 211 6.05 -3.94 -25.76
N ALA A 212 6.86 -3.04 -25.21
CA ALA A 212 7.72 -2.15 -25.99
C ALA A 212 8.98 -1.79 -25.20
N ARG A 213 10.09 -1.61 -25.92
CA ARG A 213 11.36 -1.12 -25.38
C ARG A 213 12.06 -0.26 -26.42
N GLU A 214 12.45 0.94 -26.02
CA GLU A 214 13.29 1.86 -26.79
C GLU A 214 14.31 2.50 -25.87
N MET A 215 15.51 2.79 -26.37
CA MET A 215 16.58 3.37 -25.57
C MET A 215 17.60 4.07 -26.48
N ASP A 216 17.66 5.39 -26.37
CA ASP A 216 18.60 6.28 -27.07
C ASP A 216 19.40 7.04 -26.02
N VAL A 217 20.57 6.51 -25.64
CA VAL A 217 21.39 7.09 -24.57
C VAL A 217 22.31 8.18 -25.09
N ARG A 218 21.81 9.40 -25.02
CA ARG A 218 22.55 10.64 -25.25
C ARG A 218 21.75 11.80 -24.64
N PRO A 219 22.35 12.97 -24.39
CA PRO A 219 21.58 14.15 -23.99
C PRO A 219 20.43 14.45 -24.97
N GLY A 220 19.21 14.59 -24.44
CA GLY A 220 17.96 14.74 -25.19
C GLY A 220 17.36 13.45 -25.76
N GLY A 221 18.09 12.33 -25.67
CA GLY A 221 17.60 11.00 -26.04
C GLY A 221 16.56 10.48 -25.05
N ARG A 222 15.82 9.45 -25.45
CA ARG A 222 14.68 8.91 -24.69
C ARG A 222 14.85 7.43 -24.37
N GLU A 223 14.22 6.99 -23.30
CA GLU A 223 14.03 5.57 -22.99
C GLU A 223 12.55 5.30 -22.72
N LEU A 224 12.06 4.17 -23.23
CA LEU A 224 10.71 3.67 -23.02
C LEU A 224 10.83 2.20 -22.61
N VAL A 225 10.15 1.83 -21.53
CA VAL A 225 9.84 0.43 -21.24
C VAL A 225 8.36 0.36 -20.91
N LYS A 226 7.61 -0.37 -21.72
CA LYS A 226 6.18 -0.64 -21.51
C LYS A 226 5.97 -2.13 -21.37
N GLY A 227 5.16 -2.54 -20.42
CA GLY A 227 4.84 -3.95 -20.24
C GLY A 227 3.56 -4.16 -19.46
N GLN A 228 3.04 -5.37 -19.57
CA GLN A 228 1.78 -5.79 -18.96
C GLN A 228 2.07 -6.85 -17.89
N TRP A 229 1.50 -6.63 -16.71
CA TRP A 229 1.50 -7.60 -15.63
C TRP A 229 0.44 -8.68 -15.88
N GLU A 230 0.59 -9.85 -15.27
CA GLU A 230 -0.42 -10.93 -15.32
C GLU A 230 -1.83 -10.49 -14.85
N SER A 231 -1.89 -9.47 -13.98
CA SER A 231 -3.15 -8.83 -13.56
C SER A 231 -3.87 -8.05 -14.69
N GLY A 232 -3.21 -7.86 -15.83
CA GLY A 232 -3.68 -7.08 -16.97
C GLY A 232 -3.25 -5.61 -16.95
N VAL A 233 -2.81 -5.09 -15.80
CA VAL A 233 -2.34 -3.70 -15.65
C VAL A 233 -1.10 -3.47 -16.50
N VAL A 234 -1.05 -2.33 -17.19
CA VAL A 234 0.08 -1.93 -18.02
C VAL A 234 0.94 -0.91 -17.27
N SER A 235 2.22 -1.19 -17.06
CA SER A 235 3.17 -0.18 -16.56
C SER A 235 3.98 0.42 -17.71
N THR A 236 4.20 1.74 -17.65
CA THR A 236 5.05 2.45 -18.63
C THR A 236 6.06 3.33 -17.90
N PHE A 237 7.35 3.07 -18.15
CA PHE A 237 8.47 3.92 -17.79
C PHE A 237 8.87 4.72 -19.03
N GLU A 238 8.92 6.05 -18.92
CA GLU A 238 9.43 6.94 -19.96
C GLU A 238 10.44 7.92 -19.38
N ALA A 239 11.64 7.97 -19.97
CA ALA A 239 12.71 8.87 -19.53
C ALA A 239 13.24 9.75 -20.67
N VAL A 240 13.78 10.90 -20.28
CA VAL A 240 14.61 11.78 -21.10
C VAL A 240 15.96 11.94 -20.43
N TYR A 241 17.03 11.61 -21.14
CA TYR A 241 18.40 11.78 -20.68
C TYR A 241 18.81 13.26 -20.77
N HIS A 242 19.31 13.82 -19.69
CA HIS A 242 19.74 15.21 -19.61
C HIS A 242 21.27 15.37 -19.62
N ASP A 243 21.99 14.45 -18.98
CA ASP A 243 23.45 14.43 -18.97
C ASP A 243 23.94 12.99 -19.03
N VAL A 244 24.93 12.71 -19.89
CA VAL A 244 25.52 11.39 -20.05
C VAL A 244 27.03 11.58 -20.20
N VAL A 245 27.76 11.28 -19.14
CA VAL A 245 29.22 11.28 -19.12
C VAL A 245 29.67 9.81 -19.06
N PRO A 246 30.32 9.29 -20.12
CA PRO A 246 30.79 7.91 -20.16
C PRO A 246 31.54 7.51 -18.88
N ASP A 247 31.16 6.37 -18.32
CA ASP A 247 31.78 5.75 -17.15
C ASP A 247 31.72 6.55 -15.83
N GLU A 248 31.00 7.67 -15.80
CA GLU A 248 31.01 8.59 -14.66
C GLU A 248 29.61 9.00 -14.20
N ARG A 249 28.72 9.41 -15.11
CA ARG A 249 27.44 9.99 -14.71
C ARG A 249 26.33 9.82 -15.74
N ILE A 250 25.12 9.57 -15.26
CA ILE A 250 23.90 9.61 -16.05
C ILE A 250 22.86 10.40 -15.25
N VAL A 251 22.26 11.42 -15.87
CA VAL A 251 21.13 12.17 -15.31
C VAL A 251 19.96 12.06 -16.27
N TYR A 252 18.80 11.64 -15.77
CA TYR A 252 17.56 11.60 -16.55
C TYR A 252 16.35 11.97 -15.70
N ALA A 253 15.36 12.61 -16.33
CA ALA A 253 14.04 12.75 -15.76
C ALA A 253 13.13 11.67 -16.36
N TYR A 254 12.26 11.08 -15.54
CA TYR A 254 11.34 10.05 -16.00
C TYR A 254 9.96 10.16 -15.40
N THR A 255 9.01 9.52 -16.05
CA THR A 255 7.63 9.39 -15.59
C THR A 255 7.25 7.92 -15.52
N MET A 256 6.42 7.60 -14.52
CA MET A 256 5.82 6.28 -14.39
C MET A 256 4.32 6.40 -14.63
N HIS A 257 3.79 5.45 -15.38
CA HIS A 257 2.36 5.33 -15.63
C HIS A 257 1.88 3.92 -15.27
N LEU A 258 0.67 3.85 -14.74
CA LEU A 258 -0.15 2.64 -14.65
C LEU A 258 -1.39 2.85 -15.53
N ASP A 259 -1.52 2.02 -16.55
CA ASP A 259 -2.43 2.19 -17.68
C ASP A 259 -2.28 3.60 -18.29
N ALA A 260 -3.36 4.39 -18.30
CA ALA A 260 -3.35 5.77 -18.80
C ALA A 260 -2.95 6.80 -17.72
N ARG A 261 -2.78 6.39 -16.46
CA ARG A 261 -2.58 7.29 -15.33
C ARG A 261 -1.10 7.50 -15.05
N LYS A 262 -0.68 8.75 -14.94
CA LYS A 262 0.67 9.11 -14.47
C LYS A 262 0.69 9.06 -12.95
N ILE A 263 1.61 8.29 -12.39
CA ILE A 263 1.70 8.06 -10.95
C ILE A 263 2.90 8.77 -10.32
N SER A 264 3.91 9.13 -11.11
CA SER A 264 5.04 9.93 -10.62
C SER A 264 5.80 10.65 -11.73
N VAL A 265 6.57 11.66 -11.32
CA VAL A 265 7.66 12.27 -12.10
C VAL A 265 8.91 12.31 -11.23
N SER A 266 10.04 11.87 -11.75
CA SER A 266 11.30 11.76 -10.99
C SER A 266 12.49 12.29 -11.77
N LEU A 267 13.45 12.90 -11.06
CA LEU A 267 14.80 13.18 -11.54
C LEU A 267 15.76 12.20 -10.87
N ALA A 268 16.47 11.39 -11.68
CA ALA A 268 17.45 10.44 -11.21
C ALA A 268 18.85 10.83 -11.67
N THR A 269 19.81 10.76 -10.74
CA THR A 269 21.24 10.91 -11.00
C THR A 269 21.97 9.66 -10.57
N LEU A 270 22.68 9.03 -11.49
CA LEU A 270 23.56 7.89 -11.25
C LEU A 270 25.00 8.37 -11.38
N GLU A 271 25.81 8.20 -10.34
CA GLU A 271 27.24 8.48 -10.33
C GLU A 271 28.03 7.17 -10.18
N LEU A 272 29.03 6.97 -11.04
CA LEU A 272 29.93 5.81 -11.02
C LEU A 272 31.30 6.23 -10.48
N LYS A 273 31.54 5.93 -9.20
CA LYS A 273 32.77 6.29 -8.49
C LYS A 273 33.72 5.09 -8.42
N PRO A 274 35.04 5.29 -8.55
CA PRO A 274 36.01 4.21 -8.34
C PRO A 274 35.88 3.62 -6.93
N SER A 275 36.00 2.29 -6.82
CA SER A 275 36.05 1.58 -5.52
C SER A 275 37.02 0.41 -5.62
N GLY A 276 38.32 0.67 -5.42
CA GLY A 276 39.38 -0.32 -5.67
C GLY A 276 39.41 -0.70 -7.15
N THR A 277 39.33 -2.00 -7.43
CA THR A 277 39.17 -2.53 -8.81
C THR A 277 37.71 -2.53 -9.30
N GLY A 278 36.76 -2.24 -8.42
CA GLY A 278 35.32 -2.19 -8.69
C GLY A 278 34.76 -0.78 -8.84
N THR A 279 33.43 -0.68 -8.77
CA THR A 279 32.68 0.55 -8.97
C THR A 279 31.66 0.74 -7.86
N ARG A 280 31.65 1.90 -7.21
CA ARG A 280 30.55 2.35 -6.34
C ARG A 280 29.58 3.17 -7.17
N LEU A 281 28.38 2.62 -7.39
CA LEU A 281 27.25 3.34 -7.95
C LEU A 281 26.52 4.07 -6.82
N VAL A 282 26.31 5.37 -6.98
CA VAL A 282 25.46 6.19 -6.13
C VAL A 282 24.29 6.66 -7.00
N MET A 283 23.07 6.24 -6.68
CA MET A 283 21.86 6.68 -7.35
C MET A 283 21.05 7.55 -6.40
N THR A 284 20.87 8.82 -6.74
CA THR A 284 19.98 9.75 -6.03
C THR A 284 18.76 10.01 -6.89
N GLU A 285 17.58 9.89 -6.28
CA GLU A 285 16.31 10.23 -6.91
C GLU A 285 15.60 11.32 -6.13
N GLN A 286 14.94 12.22 -6.88
CA GLN A 286 14.02 13.24 -6.37
C GLN A 286 12.72 13.09 -7.14
N GLY A 287 11.63 12.80 -6.44
CA GLY A 287 10.34 12.44 -7.04
C GLY A 287 9.19 13.30 -6.56
N ALA A 288 8.21 13.50 -7.44
CA ALA A 288 6.85 13.92 -7.15
C ALA A 288 5.93 12.71 -7.37
N PHE A 289 5.31 12.21 -6.30
CA PHE A 289 4.42 11.05 -6.30
C PHE A 289 2.98 11.54 -6.25
N LEU A 290 2.19 11.13 -7.23
CA LEU A 290 0.90 11.73 -7.54
C LEU A 290 -0.24 10.86 -7.00
N ASP A 291 -1.20 11.52 -6.37
CA ASP A 291 -2.53 10.96 -6.08
C ASP A 291 -2.52 9.65 -5.28
N GLY A 292 -1.46 9.39 -4.51
CA GLY A 292 -1.32 8.23 -3.62
C GLY A 292 -1.04 6.88 -4.32
N TYR A 293 -0.79 6.86 -5.63
CA TYR A 293 -0.52 5.63 -6.39
C TYR A 293 0.86 5.03 -6.15
N ASP A 294 1.79 5.86 -5.68
CA ASP A 294 3.16 5.48 -5.40
C ASP A 294 3.65 6.33 -4.21
N ASP A 295 4.73 5.88 -3.58
CA ASP A 295 5.34 6.58 -2.47
C ASP A 295 6.86 6.42 -2.51
N ALA A 296 7.55 7.33 -1.83
CA ALA A 296 9.00 7.37 -1.79
C ALA A 296 9.64 6.07 -1.26
N GLY A 297 9.01 5.44 -0.27
CA GLY A 297 9.50 4.19 0.31
C GLY A 297 9.33 3.00 -0.63
N SER A 298 8.19 2.90 -1.32
CA SER A 298 7.95 1.89 -2.36
C SER A 298 8.93 2.06 -3.52
N ARG A 299 9.09 3.30 -4.00
CA ARG A 299 10.05 3.65 -5.05
C ARG A 299 11.49 3.30 -4.67
N GLU A 300 11.91 3.64 -3.46
CA GLU A 300 13.24 3.33 -2.97
C GLU A 300 13.47 1.81 -2.92
N ARG A 301 12.52 1.04 -2.38
CA ARG A 301 12.61 -0.43 -2.33
C ARG A 301 12.70 -1.05 -3.74
N GLY A 302 11.88 -0.59 -4.68
CA GLY A 302 11.94 -1.03 -6.06
C GLY A 302 13.29 -0.71 -6.71
N THR A 303 13.84 0.47 -6.44
CA THR A 303 15.17 0.87 -6.91
C THR A 303 16.26 -0.03 -6.32
N GLN A 304 16.22 -0.30 -5.02
CA GLN A 304 17.16 -1.22 -4.36
C GLN A 304 17.14 -2.61 -5.02
N PHE A 305 15.94 -3.16 -5.27
CA PHE A 305 15.78 -4.45 -5.94
C PHE A 305 16.38 -4.46 -7.35
N LEU A 306 16.14 -3.40 -8.13
CA LEU A 306 16.69 -3.25 -9.47
C LEU A 306 18.22 -3.13 -9.47
N LEU A 307 18.79 -2.39 -8.53
CA LEU A 307 20.24 -2.27 -8.40
C LEU A 307 20.91 -3.57 -7.92
N ASP A 308 20.20 -4.41 -7.16
CA ASP A 308 20.66 -5.77 -6.86
C ASP A 308 20.62 -6.66 -8.11
N ALA A 309 19.58 -6.52 -8.96
CA ALA A 309 19.48 -7.21 -10.24
C ALA A 309 20.58 -6.80 -11.22
N LEU A 310 20.90 -5.50 -11.28
CA LEU A 310 22.06 -4.99 -12.01
C LEU A 310 23.33 -5.69 -11.54
N GLY A 311 23.55 -5.78 -10.23
CA GLY A 311 24.70 -6.48 -9.64
C GLY A 311 24.82 -7.93 -10.10
N ARG A 312 23.71 -8.68 -10.13
CA ARG A 312 23.69 -10.06 -10.65
C ARG A 312 24.02 -10.12 -12.14
N SER A 313 23.49 -9.21 -12.95
CA SER A 313 23.76 -9.18 -14.39
C SER A 313 25.22 -8.89 -14.75
N LEU A 314 26.00 -8.38 -13.80
CA LEU A 314 27.42 -8.06 -13.97
C LEU A 314 28.34 -9.26 -13.67
N GLN A 315 27.83 -10.40 -13.20
CA GLN A 315 28.64 -11.56 -12.83
C GLN A 315 29.05 -12.46 -14.03
N ASP A 316 28.60 -12.14 -15.24
CA ASP A 316 28.87 -12.90 -16.49
C ASP A 316 30.25 -12.66 -17.14
#